data_AF-A0A2A5AT84-F1
#
_entry.id   AF-A0A2A5AT84-F1
#
_cell.length_a   1.000
_cell.length_b   1.000
_cell.length_c   1.000
_cell.angle_alpha   90.00
_cell.angle_beta   90.00
_cell.angle_gamma   90.00
#
_symmetry.space_group_name_H-M   'P 1'
#
loop_
_entity.id
_entity.type
_entity.pdbx_description
1 polymer ?
#
loop_
_entity_poly.entity_id
_entity_poly.type
_entity_poly.pdbx_seq_one_letter_code
_entity_poly.pdbx_strand_id
1 'polypeptide(L)'
;MLREEKRADDNFDPQTKFKILDTSQMEVVEKHAQALAEKEGTGCREMFKHKKLEELALMYRVFSRVELTLKYILDEMQPYIQERGKILVMDKELEKNPVEFTKKLLELKREMDEMVESSFNNNMKF
;
A
#
# COMPACT_ATOMS: atom_id res chain seq x y z
N MET A 1 -7.89 18.23 -2.84
CA MET A 1 -8.32 17.92 -1.46
C MET A 1 -8.13 19.08 -0.49
N LEU A 2 -6.91 19.61 -0.27
CA LEU A 2 -6.68 20.80 0.58
C LEU A 2 -7.57 22.00 0.24
N ARG A 3 -7.94 22.15 -1.04
CA ARG A 3 -8.83 23.21 -1.51
C ARG A 3 -10.28 23.06 -1.04
N GLU A 4 -10.78 21.83 -0.85
CA GLU A 4 -12.15 21.60 -0.39
C GLU A 4 -12.25 21.72 1.13
N GLU A 5 -11.24 21.24 1.86
CA GLU A 5 -11.11 21.48 3.30
C GLU A 5 -11.11 22.98 3.60
N LYS A 6 -10.32 23.76 2.84
CA LYS A 6 -10.24 25.21 3.00
C LYS A 6 -11.52 25.95 2.62
N ARG A 7 -12.24 25.49 1.59
CA ARG A 7 -13.57 26.07 1.24
C ARG A 7 -14.63 25.72 2.27
N ALA A 8 -14.51 24.57 2.93
CA ALA A 8 -15.42 24.19 3.99
C ALA A 8 -15.21 25.02 5.26
N ASP A 9 -13.96 25.40 5.55
CA ASP A 9 -13.64 26.35 6.63
C ASP A 9 -14.35 27.69 6.47
N ASP A 10 -14.46 28.19 5.23
CA ASP A 10 -15.04 29.50 4.95
C ASP A 10 -16.58 29.52 4.94
N ASN A 11 -17.26 28.36 4.82
CA ASN A 11 -18.69 28.31 4.46
C ASN A 11 -19.59 27.42 5.33
N PHE A 12 -19.06 26.56 6.21
CA PHE A 12 -19.89 25.60 6.95
C PHE A 12 -19.63 25.60 8.46
N ASP A 13 -20.70 25.34 9.23
CA ASP A 13 -20.60 25.02 10.65
C ASP A 13 -19.75 23.75 10.86
N PRO A 14 -18.88 23.69 11.90
CA PRO A 14 -17.97 22.58 12.14
C PRO A 14 -18.61 21.18 12.14
N GLN A 15 -19.85 21.03 12.61
CA GLN A 15 -20.53 19.73 12.64
C GLN A 15 -20.99 19.28 11.25
N THR A 16 -21.43 20.22 10.42
CA THR A 16 -21.85 19.94 9.03
C THR A 16 -20.64 19.74 8.12
N LYS A 17 -19.55 20.48 8.38
CA LYS A 17 -18.25 20.32 7.72
C LYS A 17 -17.72 18.90 7.85
N PHE A 18 -17.70 18.35 9.07
CA PHE A 18 -17.19 17.01 9.33
C PHE A 18 -17.94 15.96 8.50
N LYS A 19 -19.28 16.01 8.50
CA LYS A 19 -20.11 15.07 7.76
C LYS A 19 -19.91 15.16 6.24
N ILE A 20 -19.85 16.37 5.68
CA ILE A 20 -19.70 16.56 4.23
C ILE A 20 -18.31 16.14 3.75
N LEU A 21 -17.26 16.53 4.47
CA LEU A 21 -15.89 16.14 4.11
C LEU A 21 -15.69 14.64 4.25
N ASP A 22 -16.21 14.02 5.32
CA ASP A 22 -16.12 12.58 5.54
C ASP A 22 -16.84 11.80 4.43
N THR A 23 -18.09 12.14 4.12
CA THR A 23 -18.88 11.44 3.08
C THR A 23 -18.28 11.63 1.68
N SER A 24 -17.90 12.85 1.32
CA SER A 24 -17.28 13.16 0.02
C SER A 24 -15.94 12.46 -0.16
N GLN A 25 -15.09 12.46 0.88
CA GLN A 25 -13.79 11.78 0.83
C GLN A 25 -13.96 10.26 0.76
N MET A 26 -14.91 9.69 1.52
CA MET A 26 -15.22 8.28 1.46
C MET A 26 -15.64 7.86 0.05
N GLU A 27 -16.61 8.54 -0.56
CA GLU A 27 -17.10 8.20 -1.90
C GLU A 27 -16.00 8.30 -2.97
N VAL A 28 -15.17 9.34 -2.93
CA VAL A 28 -14.11 9.55 -3.95
C VAL A 28 -13.02 8.50 -3.82
N VAL A 29 -12.55 8.22 -2.59
CA VAL A 29 -11.49 7.24 -2.36
C VAL A 29 -12.01 5.84 -2.67
N GLU A 30 -13.16 5.45 -2.14
CA GLU A 30 -13.74 4.12 -2.34
C GLU A 30 -13.98 3.81 -3.82
N LYS A 31 -14.53 4.77 -4.58
CA LYS A 31 -14.83 4.60 -6.00
C LYS A 31 -13.59 4.40 -6.88
N HIS A 32 -12.45 4.97 -6.51
CA HIS A 32 -11.26 5.01 -7.35
C HIS A 32 -10.08 4.19 -6.81
N ALA A 33 -10.13 3.73 -5.56
CA ALA A 33 -9.02 3.04 -4.91
C ALA A 33 -8.56 1.80 -5.69
N GLN A 34 -9.50 0.94 -6.11
CA GLN A 34 -9.18 -0.25 -6.88
C GLN A 34 -8.44 0.09 -8.19
N ALA A 35 -9.01 0.98 -8.99
CA ALA A 35 -8.44 1.38 -10.28
C ALA A 35 -7.07 2.06 -10.14
N LEU A 36 -6.81 2.75 -9.02
CA LEU A 36 -5.50 3.35 -8.73
C LEU A 36 -4.47 2.30 -8.31
N ALA A 37 -4.85 1.32 -7.48
CA ALA A 37 -3.97 0.25 -7.04
C ALA A 37 -3.57 -0.67 -8.21
N GLU A 38 -4.53 -1.04 -9.06
CA GLU A 38 -4.34 -1.95 -10.20
C GLU A 38 -3.76 -1.27 -11.45
N LYS A 39 -3.54 0.05 -11.42
CA LYS A 39 -3.16 0.82 -12.61
C LYS A 39 -1.85 0.32 -13.23
N GLU A 40 -1.89 -0.03 -14.50
CA GLU A 40 -0.70 -0.48 -15.22
C GLU A 40 0.38 0.62 -15.28
N GLY A 41 1.64 0.22 -15.07
CA GLY A 41 2.83 1.09 -15.13
C GLY A 41 2.94 2.16 -14.04
N THR A 42 1.94 2.31 -13.15
CA THR A 42 1.96 3.34 -12.09
C THR A 42 1.32 2.92 -10.77
N GLY A 43 0.58 1.81 -10.73
CA GLY A 43 -0.09 1.29 -9.54
C GLY A 43 0.83 0.51 -8.60
N CYS A 44 0.23 -0.19 -7.64
CA CYS A 44 0.92 -0.88 -6.55
C CYS A 44 2.00 -1.85 -7.05
N ARG A 45 1.72 -2.67 -8.07
CA ARG A 45 2.72 -3.61 -8.64
C ARG A 45 4.01 -2.92 -9.05
N GLU A 46 3.88 -1.81 -9.77
CA GLU A 46 5.03 -1.04 -10.24
C GLU A 46 5.78 -0.46 -9.06
N MET A 47 5.07 0.07 -8.08
CA MET A 47 5.69 0.65 -6.89
C MET A 47 6.46 -0.39 -6.08
N PHE A 48 5.90 -1.58 -5.87
CA PHE A 48 6.57 -2.70 -5.18
C PHE A 48 7.82 -3.17 -5.93
N LYS A 49 7.71 -3.34 -7.24
CA LYS A 49 8.82 -3.80 -8.10
C LYS A 49 9.99 -2.82 -8.10
N HIS A 50 9.70 -1.52 -8.07
CA HIS A 50 10.69 -0.46 -8.16
C HIS A 50 11.04 0.19 -6.82
N LYS A 51 10.60 -0.39 -5.69
CA LYS A 51 10.84 0.12 -4.33
C LYS A 51 10.47 1.61 -4.17
N LYS A 52 9.33 2.01 -4.75
CA LYS A 52 8.78 3.37 -4.68
C LYS A 52 8.04 3.58 -3.34
N LEU A 53 8.80 3.59 -2.24
CA LEU A 53 8.27 3.60 -0.87
C LEU A 53 7.48 4.88 -0.57
N GLU A 54 7.93 6.03 -1.06
CA GLU A 54 7.23 7.31 -0.88
C GLU A 54 5.87 7.32 -1.58
N GLU A 55 5.80 6.79 -2.80
CA GLU A 55 4.54 6.67 -3.54
C GLU A 55 3.58 5.68 -2.87
N LEU A 56 4.09 4.58 -2.32
CA LEU A 56 3.30 3.65 -1.50
C LEU A 56 2.78 4.33 -0.23
N ALA A 57 3.61 5.12 0.46
CA ALA A 57 3.21 5.88 1.63
C ALA A 57 2.10 6.90 1.32
N LEU A 58 2.21 7.59 0.18
CA LEU A 58 1.20 8.51 -0.30
C LEU A 58 -0.12 7.80 -0.62
N MET A 59 -0.06 6.64 -1.29
CA MET A 59 -1.24 5.84 -1.61
C MET A 59 -1.91 5.32 -0.34
N TYR A 60 -1.13 4.74 0.58
CA TYR A 60 -1.59 4.27 1.88
C TYR A 60 -2.25 5.38 2.70
N ARG A 61 -1.68 6.59 2.73
CA ARG A 61 -2.28 7.73 3.44
C ARG A 61 -3.64 8.16 2.89
N VAL A 62 -3.89 7.95 1.60
CA VAL A 62 -5.20 8.22 1.00
C VAL A 62 -6.18 7.09 1.32
N PHE A 63 -5.74 5.84 1.15
CA PHE A 63 -6.60 4.66 1.32
C PHE A 63 -6.95 4.40 2.80
N SER A 64 -6.04 4.68 3.72
CA SER A 64 -6.27 4.52 5.17
C SER A 64 -7.39 5.40 5.73
N ARG A 65 -7.87 6.41 4.98
CA ARG A 65 -9.08 7.18 5.32
C ARG A 65 -10.35 6.35 5.23
N VAL A 66 -10.35 5.32 4.40
CA VAL A 66 -11.46 4.37 4.22
C VAL A 66 -10.88 2.97 4.38
N GLU A 67 -10.97 2.41 5.58
CA GLU A 67 -10.29 1.17 5.96
C GLU A 67 -10.51 0.01 4.96
N LEU A 68 -11.71 -0.08 4.37
CA LEU A 68 -12.06 -1.08 3.34
C LEU A 68 -11.23 -0.99 2.07
N THR A 69 -10.61 0.15 1.78
CA THR A 69 -9.79 0.34 0.58
C THR A 69 -8.35 -0.14 0.74
N LEU A 70 -7.89 -0.34 1.98
CA LEU A 70 -6.57 -0.93 2.23
C LEU A 70 -6.40 -2.32 1.62
N LYS A 71 -7.51 -3.07 1.46
CA LYS A 71 -7.52 -4.37 0.80
C LYS A 71 -6.91 -4.32 -0.60
N TYR A 72 -7.07 -3.22 -1.34
CA TYR A 72 -6.55 -3.13 -2.71
C TYR A 72 -5.02 -3.04 -2.75
N ILE A 73 -4.37 -2.53 -1.70
CA ILE A 73 -2.91 -2.57 -1.58
C ILE A 73 -2.47 -4.00 -1.20
N LEU A 74 -3.21 -4.65 -0.28
CA LEU A 74 -2.93 -6.03 0.16
C LEU A 74 -3.09 -7.05 -0.98
N ASP A 75 -4.15 -6.93 -1.77
CA ASP A 75 -4.44 -7.78 -2.94
C ASP A 75 -3.33 -7.71 -3.99
N GLU A 76 -2.58 -6.61 -4.03
CA GLU A 76 -1.43 -6.41 -4.90
C GLU A 76 -0.09 -6.80 -4.24
N MET A 77 0.01 -6.63 -2.91
CA MET A 77 1.21 -6.96 -2.14
C MET A 77 1.39 -8.48 -1.95
N GLN A 78 0.30 -9.21 -1.69
CA GLN A 78 0.33 -10.65 -1.49
C GLN A 78 0.94 -11.40 -2.69
N PRO A 79 0.46 -11.23 -3.94
CA PRO A 79 1.05 -11.93 -5.09
C PRO A 79 2.50 -11.51 -5.34
N TYR A 80 2.86 -10.24 -5.09
CA TYR A 80 4.25 -9.77 -5.20
C TYR A 80 5.19 -10.53 -4.25
N ILE A 81 4.81 -10.70 -2.98
CA ILE A 81 5.59 -11.44 -1.99
C ILE A 81 5.66 -12.93 -2.37
N GLN A 82 4.53 -13.52 -2.74
CA GLN A 82 4.45 -14.93 -3.14
C GLN A 82 5.33 -15.23 -4.35
N GLU A 83 5.34 -14.38 -5.36
CA GLU A 83 6.18 -14.54 -6.55
C GLU A 83 7.67 -14.48 -6.19
N ARG A 84 8.09 -13.49 -5.38
CA ARG A 84 9.49 -13.39 -4.93
C ARG A 84 9.92 -14.58 -4.07
N GLY A 85 9.06 -15.02 -3.15
CA GLY A 85 9.32 -16.22 -2.35
C GLY A 85 9.41 -17.49 -3.19
N LYS A 86 8.52 -17.65 -4.18
CA LYS A 86 8.52 -18.77 -5.11
C LYS A 86 9.82 -18.87 -5.90
N ILE A 87 10.36 -17.74 -6.37
CA ILE A 87 11.66 -17.70 -7.07
C ILE A 87 12.77 -18.29 -6.18
N LEU A 88 12.81 -17.93 -4.89
CA LEU A 88 13.81 -18.46 -3.96
C LEU A 88 13.65 -19.97 -3.72
N VAL A 89 12.42 -20.45 -3.55
CA VAL A 89 12.14 -21.86 -3.24
C VAL A 89 12.35 -22.77 -4.45
N MET A 90 12.13 -22.26 -5.67
CA MET A 90 12.31 -23.03 -6.90
C MET A 90 13.75 -23.04 -7.43
N ASP A 91 14.67 -22.27 -6.82
CA ASP A 91 16.07 -22.23 -7.22
C ASP A 91 16.82 -23.48 -6.72
N LYS A 92 17.14 -24.37 -7.65
CA LYS A 92 17.84 -25.65 -7.39
C LYS A 92 19.25 -25.46 -6.81
N GLU A 93 19.89 -24.32 -7.03
CA GLU A 93 21.21 -24.04 -6.46
C GLU A 93 21.08 -23.60 -5.00
N LEU A 94 20.02 -22.87 -4.66
CA LEU A 94 19.68 -22.56 -3.26
C LEU A 94 19.21 -23.79 -2.49
N GLU A 95 18.51 -24.72 -3.14
CA GLU A 95 18.09 -25.99 -2.54
C GLU A 95 19.29 -26.79 -1.99
N LYS A 96 20.42 -26.77 -2.70
CA LYS A 96 21.67 -27.45 -2.29
C LYS A 96 22.48 -26.66 -1.26
N ASN A 97 22.15 -25.39 -1.01
CA ASN A 97 22.87 -24.52 -0.10
C ASN A 97 21.91 -23.86 0.92
N PRO A 98 21.56 -24.57 2.01
CA PRO A 98 20.61 -24.09 3.01
C PRO A 98 21.01 -22.78 3.68
N VAL A 99 22.32 -22.53 3.83
CA VAL A 99 22.83 -21.28 4.43
C VAL A 99 22.54 -20.09 3.52
N GLU A 100 22.81 -20.23 2.22
CA GLU A 100 22.55 -19.17 1.25
C GLU A 100 21.04 -18.96 1.05
N PHE A 101 20.26 -20.04 0.98
CA PHE A 101 18.80 -19.96 0.97
C PHE A 101 18.26 -19.16 2.16
N THR A 102 18.73 -19.47 3.37
CA THR A 102 18.31 -18.78 4.60
C THR A 102 18.68 -17.30 4.57
N LYS A 103 19.89 -16.95 4.10
CA LYS A 103 20.30 -15.54 3.95
C LYS A 103 19.37 -14.77 3.02
N LYS A 104 19.12 -15.28 1.82
CA LYS A 104 18.22 -14.63 0.85
C LYS A 104 16.79 -14.53 1.35
N LEU A 105 16.31 -15.52 2.10
CA LEU A 105 14.99 -15.48 2.72
C LEU A 105 14.89 -14.39 3.81
N LEU A 106 15.93 -14.25 4.65
CA LEU A 106 16.01 -13.18 5.65
C LEU A 106 16.13 -11.80 5.01
N GLU A 107 16.83 -11.67 3.88
CA GLU A 107 16.88 -10.45 3.10
C GLU A 107 15.50 -10.07 2.54
N LEU A 108 14.78 -11.03 1.94
CA LEU A 108 13.40 -10.80 1.48
C LEU A 108 12.49 -10.35 2.63
N LYS A 109 12.57 -11.01 3.79
CA LYS A 109 11.78 -10.62 4.98
C LYS A 109 12.12 -9.19 5.42
N ARG A 110 13.40 -8.85 5.50
CA ARG A 110 13.86 -7.50 5.88
C ARG A 110 13.34 -6.44 4.91
N GLU A 111 13.38 -6.70 3.61
CA GLU A 111 12.84 -5.77 2.60
C GLU A 111 11.32 -5.56 2.75
N MET A 112 10.57 -6.62 3.12
CA MET A 112 9.13 -6.49 3.37
C MET A 112 8.85 -5.70 4.66
N ASP A 113 9.64 -5.93 5.71
CA ASP A 113 9.52 -5.20 6.97
C ASP A 113 9.80 -3.71 6.79
N GLU A 114 10.88 -3.36 6.07
CA GLU A 114 11.22 -1.97 5.75
C GLU A 114 10.11 -1.28 4.95
N MET A 115 9.47 -2.00 4.03
CA MET A 115 8.33 -1.48 3.27
C MET A 115 7.13 -1.18 4.17
N VAL A 116 6.79 -2.10 5.08
CA VAL A 116 5.69 -1.92 6.05
C VAL A 116 5.97 -0.77 7.01
N GLU A 117 7.20 -0.67 7.50
CA GLU A 117 7.63 0.40 8.40
C GLU A 117 7.57 1.76 7.72
N SER A 118 8.13 1.86 6.50
CA SER A 118 8.28 3.14 5.79
C SER A 118 7.00 3.61 5.12
N SER A 119 6.17 2.69 4.61
CA SER A 119 5.04 3.02 3.73
C SER A 119 3.68 2.85 4.41
N PHE A 120 3.57 1.92 5.36
CA PHE A 120 2.27 1.49 5.90
C PHE A 120 2.11 1.75 7.40
N ASN A 121 2.95 2.62 7.99
CA ASN A 121 2.89 3.01 9.40
C ASN A 121 2.87 1.82 10.37
N ASN A 122 3.59 0.73 10.06
CA ASN A 122 3.56 -0.51 10.85
C ASN A 122 2.15 -1.08 11.08
N ASN A 123 1.24 -0.90 10.12
CA ASN A 123 -0.11 -1.40 10.22
C ASN A 123 -0.11 -2.94 10.20
N MET A 124 -0.64 -3.55 11.26
CA MET A 124 -0.62 -5.01 11.47
C MET A 124 -1.36 -5.84 10.41
N LYS A 125 -2.14 -5.23 9.53
CA LYS A 125 -2.78 -5.93 8.41
C LYS A 125 -1.83 -6.19 7.24
N PHE A 126 -0.72 -5.46 7.18
CA PHE A 126 0.34 -5.57 6.17
C PHE A 126 1.51 -6.40 6.72
#